data_AF-A0A3B9I897-F1
#
_entry.id   AF-A0A3B9I897-F1
#
_cell.length_a   1.000
_cell.length_b   1.000
_cell.length_c   1.000
_cell.angle_alpha   90.00
_cell.angle_beta   90.00
_cell.angle_gamma   90.00
#
_symmetry.space_group_name_H-M   'P 1'
#
loop_
_entity.id
_entity.type
_entity.pdbx_description
1 polymer ?
#
loop_
_entity_poly.entity_id
_entity_poly.type
_entity_poly.pdbx_seq_one_letter_code
_entity_poly.pdbx_strand_id
1 'polypeptide(L)'
;MRFNVKFEDFADSNSIDLICEKLKTLKEEGSYNLVIEYNNHIEELVFLDDEFLEVKPEHLRYLKDCRQKCSGLNFDLKNIYLLGQTDYSNVKGLKVTLEKTSQREAGKNIYWPTKQMFLYDNGKKELDARLQTNEIDFDEYETRLRILQAEMGFMDSLEEEQYIH
;
A
#
# COMPACT_ATOMS: atom_id res chain seq x y z
N MET A 1 -1.26 -14.51 -6.80
CA MET A 1 -2.15 -14.22 -7.95
C MET A 1 -2.20 -12.71 -8.16
N ARG A 2 -2.25 -12.21 -9.41
CA ARG A 2 -2.35 -10.76 -9.72
C ARG A 2 -3.40 -10.52 -10.81
N PHE A 3 -4.25 -9.50 -10.64
CA PHE A 3 -5.29 -9.14 -11.61
C PHE A 3 -5.75 -7.70 -11.42
N ASN A 4 -6.40 -7.14 -12.45
CA ASN A 4 -6.99 -5.81 -12.39
C ASN A 4 -8.51 -5.90 -12.30
N VAL A 5 -9.12 -4.93 -11.62
CA VAL A 5 -10.57 -4.81 -11.48
C VAL A 5 -11.00 -3.40 -11.85
N LYS A 6 -12.11 -3.27 -12.58
CA LYS A 6 -12.69 -1.96 -12.88
C LYS A 6 -13.16 -1.31 -11.58
N PHE A 7 -12.88 -0.03 -11.42
CA PHE A 7 -13.20 0.72 -10.21
C PHE A 7 -13.51 2.15 -10.60
N GLU A 8 -14.62 2.69 -10.10
CA GLU A 8 -15.01 4.08 -10.36
C GLU A 8 -14.68 4.96 -9.15
N ASP A 9 -15.08 4.51 -7.94
CA ASP A 9 -14.82 5.15 -6.65
C ASP A 9 -15.05 4.17 -5.47
N PHE A 10 -14.81 4.62 -4.23
CA PHE A 10 -14.99 3.82 -3.02
C PHE A 10 -16.45 3.65 -2.56
N ALA A 11 -17.41 4.26 -3.24
CA ALA A 11 -18.83 3.97 -3.08
C ALA A 11 -19.27 2.80 -3.98
N ASP A 12 -18.51 2.46 -5.02
CA ASP A 12 -18.77 1.35 -5.92
C ASP A 12 -18.50 -0.03 -5.27
N SER A 13 -19.58 -0.69 -4.83
CA SER A 13 -19.52 -2.05 -4.29
C SER A 13 -19.22 -3.13 -5.33
N ASN A 14 -19.36 -2.84 -6.63
CA ASN A 14 -19.18 -3.80 -7.72
C ASN A 14 -17.72 -4.27 -7.83
N SER A 15 -16.78 -3.37 -7.57
CA SER A 15 -15.34 -3.68 -7.54
C SER A 15 -15.02 -4.80 -6.54
N ILE A 16 -15.65 -4.81 -5.36
CA ILE A 16 -15.45 -5.86 -4.36
C ILE A 16 -16.00 -7.20 -4.86
N ASP A 17 -17.18 -7.20 -5.51
CA ASP A 17 -17.77 -8.43 -6.06
C ASP A 17 -16.86 -9.04 -7.13
N LEU A 18 -16.33 -8.22 -8.04
CA LEU A 18 -15.37 -8.64 -9.05
C LEU A 18 -14.07 -9.19 -8.43
N ILE A 19 -13.57 -8.58 -7.36
CA ILE A 19 -12.43 -9.12 -6.60
C ILE A 19 -12.77 -10.51 -6.05
N CYS A 20 -13.88 -10.65 -5.34
CA CYS A 20 -14.29 -11.92 -4.75
C CYS A 20 -14.50 -13.00 -5.82
N GLU A 21 -15.10 -12.68 -6.96
CA GLU A 21 -15.27 -13.61 -8.08
C GLU A 21 -13.93 -14.13 -8.62
N LYS A 22 -12.94 -13.25 -8.80
CA LYS A 22 -11.59 -13.65 -9.20
C LYS A 22 -10.95 -14.53 -8.13
N LEU A 23 -11.08 -14.18 -6.86
CA LEU A 23 -10.49 -14.94 -5.75
C LEU A 23 -11.14 -16.31 -5.54
N LYS A 24 -12.42 -16.49 -5.85
CA LYS A 24 -13.10 -17.81 -5.82
C LYS A 24 -12.45 -18.84 -6.74
N THR A 25 -11.72 -18.40 -7.77
CA THR A 25 -11.01 -19.32 -8.67
C THR A 25 -9.77 -19.95 -8.04
N LEU A 26 -9.31 -19.42 -6.90
CA LEU A 26 -8.20 -20.00 -6.14
C LEU A 26 -8.65 -21.30 -5.48
N LYS A 27 -8.05 -22.41 -5.92
CA LYS A 27 -8.30 -23.75 -5.35
C LYS A 27 -7.36 -24.13 -4.21
N GLU A 28 -6.38 -23.29 -3.92
CA GLU A 28 -5.34 -23.57 -2.93
C GLU A 28 -5.72 -23.05 -1.54
N GLU A 29 -5.81 -23.95 -0.58
CA GLU A 29 -5.93 -23.63 0.84
C GLU A 29 -4.65 -22.95 1.37
N GLY A 30 -4.83 -22.09 2.38
CA GLY A 30 -3.72 -21.42 3.04
C GLY A 30 -4.10 -20.04 3.57
N SER A 31 -3.09 -19.35 4.11
CA SER A 31 -3.23 -17.97 4.58
C SER A 31 -2.67 -16.99 3.56
N TYR A 32 -3.41 -15.92 3.30
CA TYR A 32 -3.07 -14.93 2.28
C TYR A 32 -3.23 -13.49 2.78
N ASN A 33 -2.44 -12.60 2.22
CA ASN A 33 -2.63 -11.16 2.23
C ASN A 33 -3.25 -10.73 0.90
N LEU A 34 -4.19 -9.79 0.96
CA LEU A 34 -4.78 -9.14 -0.19
C LEU A 34 -4.25 -7.70 -0.27
N VAL A 35 -3.59 -7.36 -1.37
CA VAL A 35 -3.08 -6.01 -1.64
C VAL A 35 -3.94 -5.42 -2.76
N ILE A 36 -4.55 -4.28 -2.48
CA ILE A 36 -5.39 -3.52 -3.40
C ILE A 36 -4.72 -2.17 -3.60
N GLU A 37 -4.26 -1.92 -4.82
CA GLU A 37 -3.63 -0.66 -5.21
C GLU A 37 -4.61 0.14 -6.07
N TYR A 38 -4.86 1.40 -5.73
CA TYR A 38 -5.74 2.30 -6.48
C TYR A 38 -4.99 3.53 -6.95
N ASN A 39 -5.30 4.04 -8.14
CA ASN A 39 -4.73 5.30 -8.59
C ASN A 39 -5.36 6.44 -7.80
N ASN A 40 -4.54 7.14 -7.03
CA ASN A 40 -4.92 8.41 -6.46
C ASN A 40 -4.72 9.42 -7.60
N HIS A 41 -5.79 9.91 -8.23
CA HIS A 41 -5.67 10.87 -9.31
C HIS A 41 -4.97 12.13 -8.77
N ILE A 42 -3.69 12.27 -9.07
CA ILE A 42 -2.96 13.52 -8.91
C ILE A 42 -3.35 14.34 -10.14
N GLU A 43 -4.38 15.16 -10.02
CA GLU A 43 -4.50 16.29 -10.95
C GLU A 43 -3.27 17.16 -10.74
N GLU A 44 -2.56 17.51 -11.83
CA GLU A 44 -1.21 18.12 -11.89
C GLU A 44 -1.03 19.47 -11.15
N LEU A 45 -1.96 19.87 -10.27
CA LEU A 45 -1.97 21.20 -9.63
C LEU A 45 -2.29 21.22 -8.14
N VAL A 46 -2.45 20.08 -7.46
CA VAL A 46 -2.66 20.12 -6.01
C VAL A 46 -1.33 20.03 -5.28
N PHE A 47 -0.81 21.20 -4.92
CA PHE A 47 0.20 21.34 -3.89
C PHE A 47 -0.20 20.53 -2.66
N LEU A 48 0.80 19.92 -2.03
CA LEU A 48 0.75 19.14 -0.78
C LEU A 48 -0.15 19.78 0.29
N ASP A 49 -1.44 19.51 0.27
CA ASP A 49 -2.34 19.78 1.40
C ASP A 49 -2.56 18.49 2.20
N ASP A 50 -2.64 18.63 3.53
CA ASP A 50 -2.79 17.53 4.49
C ASP A 50 -3.98 16.57 4.19
N GLU A 51 -4.94 17.00 3.35
CA GLU A 51 -6.09 16.20 2.90
C GLU A 51 -5.69 14.89 2.18
N PHE A 52 -4.51 14.84 1.54
CA PHE A 52 -4.05 13.63 0.82
C PHE A 52 -3.54 12.54 1.75
N LEU A 53 -3.13 12.89 2.96
CA LEU A 53 -2.70 11.95 3.99
C LEU A 53 -3.88 11.51 4.86
N GLU A 54 -5.06 12.10 4.64
CA GLU A 54 -6.23 11.84 5.47
C GLU A 54 -6.88 10.50 5.15
N VAL A 55 -7.10 9.72 6.20
CA VAL A 55 -7.86 8.47 6.11
C VAL A 55 -9.36 8.80 6.02
N LYS A 56 -9.89 8.83 4.80
CA LYS A 56 -11.32 9.05 4.58
C LYS A 56 -12.19 7.88 5.09
N PRO A 57 -13.39 8.14 5.67
CA PRO A 57 -14.29 7.09 6.17
C PRO A 57 -14.67 6.05 5.11
N GLU A 58 -14.76 6.45 3.85
CA GLU A 58 -15.06 5.56 2.72
C GLU A 58 -13.98 4.48 2.49
N HIS A 59 -12.70 4.80 2.68
CA HIS A 59 -11.62 3.82 2.59
C HIS A 59 -11.76 2.74 3.67
N LEU A 60 -12.08 3.16 4.90
CA LEU A 60 -12.27 2.26 6.03
C LEU A 60 -13.49 1.37 5.84
N ARG A 61 -14.60 1.93 5.33
CA ARG A 61 -15.81 1.19 4.99
C ARG A 61 -15.52 0.17 3.89
N TYR A 62 -14.85 0.59 2.82
CA TYR A 62 -14.48 -0.28 1.70
C TYR A 62 -13.64 -1.49 2.17
N LEU A 63 -12.64 -1.26 3.01
CA LEU A 63 -11.82 -2.33 3.61
C LEU A 63 -12.64 -3.30 4.47
N LYS A 64 -13.59 -2.78 5.25
CA LYS A 64 -14.48 -3.60 6.08
C LYS A 64 -15.39 -4.48 5.23
N ASP A 65 -16.03 -3.88 4.22
CA ASP A 65 -16.96 -4.57 3.32
C ASP A 65 -16.22 -5.62 2.48
N CYS A 66 -15.02 -5.31 2.01
CA CYS A 66 -14.15 -6.24 1.30
C CYS A 66 -13.80 -7.46 2.16
N ARG A 67 -13.39 -7.24 3.41
CA ARG A 67 -13.11 -8.35 4.34
C ARG A 67 -14.34 -9.22 4.58
N GLN A 68 -15.50 -8.60 4.80
CA GLN A 68 -16.74 -9.32 5.04
C GLN A 68 -17.17 -10.15 3.83
N LYS A 69 -17.05 -9.63 2.61
CA LYS A 69 -17.37 -10.41 1.40
C LYS A 69 -16.35 -11.53 1.15
N CYS A 70 -15.07 -11.29 1.44
CA CYS A 70 -14.02 -12.31 1.29
C CYS A 70 -14.02 -13.39 2.37
N SER A 71 -14.71 -13.21 3.51
CA SER A 71 -14.69 -14.22 4.60
C SER A 71 -15.40 -15.53 4.24
N GLY A 72 -16.19 -15.55 3.16
CA GLY A 72 -16.83 -16.76 2.63
C GLY A 72 -15.97 -17.56 1.65
N LEU A 73 -14.70 -17.20 1.46
CA LEU A 73 -13.78 -17.89 0.56
C LEU A 73 -13.05 -19.05 1.26
N ASN A 74 -12.55 -20.00 0.48
CA ASN A 74 -11.92 -21.24 0.98
C ASN A 74 -10.46 -21.04 1.47
N PHE A 75 -10.07 -19.82 1.79
CA PHE A 75 -8.74 -19.50 2.29
C PHE A 75 -8.82 -18.46 3.40
N ASP A 76 -7.79 -18.45 4.23
CA ASP A 76 -7.72 -17.57 5.39
C ASP A 76 -7.10 -16.22 5.00
N LEU A 77 -7.91 -15.16 5.02
CA LEU A 77 -7.48 -13.82 4.68
C LEU A 77 -6.91 -13.10 5.91
N LYS A 78 -5.58 -12.99 5.96
CA LYS A 78 -4.85 -12.29 7.04
C LYS A 78 -4.98 -10.79 6.89
N ASN A 79 -4.19 -10.15 6.05
CA ASN A 79 -4.25 -8.70 5.91
C ASN A 79 -4.91 -8.26 4.60
N ILE A 80 -5.62 -7.13 4.67
CA ILE A 80 -6.01 -6.39 3.48
C ILE A 80 -5.28 -5.06 3.51
N TYR A 81 -4.46 -4.81 2.50
CA TYR A 81 -3.75 -3.56 2.27
C TYR A 81 -4.49 -2.78 1.19
N LEU A 82 -4.88 -1.54 1.49
CA LEU A 82 -5.35 -0.58 0.51
C LEU A 82 -4.27 0.50 0.37
N LEU A 83 -3.65 0.57 -0.80
CA LEU A 83 -2.49 1.42 -1.07
C LEU A 83 -2.82 2.39 -2.21
N GLY A 84 -2.74 3.68 -1.97
CA GLY A 84 -2.80 4.65 -3.07
C GLY A 84 -1.54 4.59 -3.93
N GLN A 85 -1.69 4.80 -5.24
CA GLN A 85 -0.59 4.92 -6.18
C GLN A 85 -0.66 6.22 -6.95
N THR A 86 0.52 6.77 -7.19
CA THR A 86 0.76 7.94 -8.01
C THR A 86 1.03 7.48 -9.44
N ASP A 87 -0.01 6.95 -10.10
CA ASP A 87 0.05 6.51 -11.49
C ASP A 87 -0.80 7.49 -12.32
N TYR A 88 -0.15 8.21 -13.23
CA TYR A 88 -0.77 9.22 -14.10
C TYR A 88 -1.64 8.62 -15.21
N SER A 89 -1.81 7.29 -15.25
CA SER A 89 -2.73 6.67 -16.19
C SER A 89 -4.18 7.00 -15.83
N ASN A 90 -4.92 7.52 -16.83
CA ASN A 90 -6.36 7.79 -16.75
C ASN A 90 -7.23 6.52 -16.63
N VAL A 91 -6.62 5.35 -16.41
CA VAL A 91 -7.34 4.08 -16.30
C VAL A 91 -7.77 3.91 -14.85
N LYS A 92 -9.04 4.23 -14.57
CA LYS A 92 -9.64 3.93 -13.27
C LYS A 92 -9.74 2.42 -13.08
N GLY A 93 -8.99 1.89 -12.12
CA GLY A 93 -8.94 0.47 -11.84
C GLY A 93 -8.15 0.17 -10.58
N LEU A 94 -8.42 -0.99 -9.99
CA LEU A 94 -7.66 -1.53 -8.87
C LEU A 94 -6.69 -2.57 -9.41
N LYS A 95 -5.41 -2.46 -9.01
CA LYS A 95 -4.43 -3.54 -9.17
C LYS A 95 -4.49 -4.40 -7.92
N VAL A 96 -4.84 -5.66 -8.06
CA VAL A 96 -5.10 -6.57 -6.94
C VAL A 96 -4.10 -7.70 -6.96
N THR A 97 -3.43 -7.91 -5.83
CA THR A 97 -2.47 -8.97 -5.61
C THR A 97 -2.88 -9.81 -4.41
N LEU A 98 -2.90 -11.12 -4.57
CA LEU A 98 -3.03 -12.08 -3.48
C LEU A 98 -1.68 -12.75 -3.24
N GLU A 99 -1.16 -12.60 -2.02
CA GLU A 99 0.17 -13.05 -1.60
C GLU A 99 0.06 -14.08 -0.48
N LYS A 100 0.74 -15.21 -0.62
CA LYS A 100 0.75 -16.23 0.44
C LYS A 100 1.53 -15.71 1.64
N THR A 101 1.05 -15.98 2.84
CA THR A 101 1.69 -15.53 4.08
C THR A 101 1.75 -16.65 5.12
N SER A 102 2.77 -16.58 5.97
CA SER A 102 2.94 -17.43 7.15
C SER A 102 2.53 -16.72 8.45
N GLN A 103 1.97 -15.50 8.36
CA GLN A 103 1.54 -14.74 9.52
C GLN A 103 0.50 -15.51 10.33
N ARG A 104 0.71 -15.54 11.65
CA ARG A 104 -0.17 -16.21 12.62
C ARG A 104 -1.09 -15.24 13.36
N GLU A 105 -0.83 -13.95 13.27
CA GLU A 105 -1.61 -12.91 13.94
C GLU A 105 -3.06 -12.82 13.41
N ALA A 106 -3.91 -12.17 14.20
CA ALA A 106 -5.24 -11.80 13.78
C ALA A 106 -5.17 -10.88 12.55
N GLY A 107 -6.08 -11.09 11.61
CA GLY A 107 -6.10 -10.34 10.36
C GLY A 107 -6.42 -8.87 10.56
N LYS A 108 -5.70 -7.98 9.86
CA LYS A 108 -5.84 -6.52 9.97
C LYS A 108 -6.23 -5.88 8.64
N ASN A 109 -6.94 -4.77 8.72
CA ASN A 109 -7.15 -3.87 7.60
C ASN A 109 -6.15 -2.73 7.70
N ILE A 110 -5.37 -2.52 6.65
CA ILE A 110 -4.24 -1.58 6.65
C ILE A 110 -4.44 -0.66 5.45
N TYR A 111 -4.42 0.64 5.70
CA TYR A 111 -4.55 1.66 4.68
C TYR A 111 -3.30 2.54 4.67
N TRP A 112 -2.79 2.81 3.48
CA TRP A 112 -1.75 3.81 3.27
C TRP A 112 -2.14 4.73 2.11
N PRO A 113 -2.14 6.06 2.31
CA PRO A 113 -2.49 7.00 1.26
C PRO A 113 -1.60 6.91 0.02
N THR A 114 -0.33 6.52 0.20
CA THR A 114 0.58 6.20 -0.89
C THR A 114 1.36 4.92 -0.60
N LYS A 115 1.65 4.16 -1.66
CA LYS A 115 2.51 2.97 -1.61
C LYS A 115 3.92 3.33 -1.16
N GLN A 116 4.42 4.50 -1.54
CA GLN A 116 5.73 5.02 -1.15
C GLN A 116 5.85 5.15 0.37
N MET A 117 4.81 5.66 1.07
CA MET A 117 4.80 5.72 2.54
C MET A 117 4.87 4.34 3.18
N PHE A 118 4.11 3.38 2.64
CA PHE A 118 4.16 2.00 3.13
C PHE A 118 5.56 1.37 2.96
N LEU A 119 6.18 1.57 1.80
CA LEU A 119 7.52 1.05 1.51
C LEU A 119 8.58 1.69 2.41
N TYR A 120 8.51 3.00 2.61
CA TYR A 120 9.40 3.72 3.51
C TYR A 120 9.28 3.27 4.96
N ASP A 121 8.07 3.17 5.50
CA ASP A 121 7.87 2.74 6.89
C ASP A 121 8.42 1.33 7.13
N ASN A 122 8.22 0.41 6.19
CA ASN A 122 8.81 -0.92 6.25
C ASN A 122 10.34 -0.90 6.15
N GLY A 123 10.89 -0.17 5.18
CA GLY A 123 12.35 -0.05 5.01
C GLY A 123 13.02 0.58 6.23
N LYS A 124 12.40 1.62 6.81
CA LYS A 124 12.87 2.25 8.04
C LYS A 124 12.85 1.26 9.22
N LYS A 125 11.77 0.48 9.40
CA LYS A 125 11.69 -0.53 10.46
C LYS A 125 12.80 -1.59 10.34
N GLU A 126 13.15 -1.99 9.12
CA GLU A 126 14.28 -2.89 8.88
C GLU A 126 15.60 -2.24 9.28
N LEU A 127 15.84 -0.98 8.90
CA LEU A 127 17.03 -0.24 9.32
C LEU A 127 17.10 -0.07 10.84
N ASP A 128 15.98 0.25 11.49
CA ASP A 128 15.88 0.38 12.95
C ASP A 128 16.25 -0.94 13.64
N ALA A 129 15.76 -2.07 13.12
CA ALA A 129 16.08 -3.39 13.67
C ALA A 129 17.57 -3.72 13.53
N ARG A 130 18.17 -3.43 12.38
CA ARG A 130 19.60 -3.66 12.13
C ARG A 130 20.51 -2.78 12.98
N LEU A 131 20.11 -1.53 13.24
CA LEU A 131 20.80 -0.65 14.18
C LEU A 131 20.70 -1.20 15.60
N GLN A 132 19.51 -1.66 16.02
CA GLN A 132 19.31 -2.26 17.35
C GLN A 132 20.12 -3.55 17.57
N THR A 133 20.32 -4.36 16.53
CA THR A 133 21.16 -5.56 16.59
C THR A 133 22.65 -5.27 16.40
N ASN A 134 23.04 -4.01 16.23
CA ASN A 134 24.41 -3.58 15.90
C ASN A 134 24.96 -4.22 14.61
N GLU A 135 24.09 -4.60 13.67
CA GLU A 135 24.49 -5.06 12.34
C GLU A 135 25.01 -3.93 11.45
N ILE A 136 24.56 -2.69 11.73
CA ILE A 136 25.03 -1.45 11.13
C ILE A 136 25.34 -0.45 12.24
N ASP A 137 26.25 0.47 11.98
CA ASP A 137 26.48 1.61 12.86
C ASP A 137 25.54 2.78 12.53
N PHE A 138 25.66 3.85 13.31
CA PHE A 138 24.80 5.03 13.16
C PHE A 138 25.05 5.78 11.84
N ASP A 139 26.30 5.88 11.40
CA ASP A 139 26.66 6.60 10.16
C ASP A 139 26.11 5.86 8.93
N GLU A 140 26.20 4.53 8.93
CA GLU A 140 25.61 3.66 7.91
C GLU A 140 24.07 3.74 7.94
N TYR A 141 23.47 3.77 9.14
CA TYR A 141 22.02 3.95 9.30
C TYR A 141 21.55 5.26 8.67
N GLU A 142 22.18 6.39 8.97
CA GLU A 142 21.81 7.70 8.41
C GLU A 142 21.94 7.71 6.89
N THR A 143 23.03 7.17 6.36
CA THR A 143 23.26 7.10 4.91
C THR A 143 22.17 6.27 4.22
N ARG A 144 21.85 5.09 4.75
CA ARG A 144 20.81 4.22 4.20
C ARG A 144 19.42 4.82 4.33
N LEU A 145 19.14 5.53 5.41
CA LEU A 145 17.87 6.23 5.60
C LEU A 145 17.68 7.33 4.55
N ARG A 146 18.71 8.12 4.26
CA ARG A 146 18.67 9.14 3.20
C ARG A 146 18.45 8.55 1.81
N ILE A 147 19.11 7.44 1.49
CA ILE A 147 18.90 6.71 0.23
C ILE A 147 17.44 6.27 0.13
N LEU A 148 16.89 5.67 1.20
CA LEU A 148 15.49 5.23 1.24
C LEU A 148 14.52 6.40 1.06
N GLN A 149 14.78 7.56 1.68
CA GLN A 149 13.97 8.78 1.51
C GLN A 149 13.99 9.29 0.06
N ALA A 150 15.17 9.28 -0.58
CA ALA A 150 15.34 9.69 -1.96
C ALA A 150 14.63 8.74 -2.94
N GLU A 151 14.77 7.42 -2.77
CA GLU A 151 14.11 6.41 -3.60
C GLU A 151 12.58 6.50 -3.55
N MET A 152 12.02 6.95 -2.41
CA MET A 152 10.58 7.09 -2.21
C MET A 152 10.04 8.47 -2.63
N GLY A 153 10.91 9.38 -3.08
CA GLY A 153 10.54 10.73 -3.51
C GLY A 153 10.14 11.65 -2.36
N PHE A 154 10.58 11.38 -1.13
CA PHE A 154 10.32 12.23 0.04
C PHE A 154 11.31 13.37 0.22
N MET A 155 12.38 13.37 -0.57
CA MET A 155 13.25 14.53 -0.71
C MET A 155 13.01 15.16 -2.06
N ASP A 156 12.23 16.25 -2.08
CA ASP A 156 12.45 17.31 -3.05
C ASP A 156 13.81 17.94 -2.67
N SER A 157 14.68 18.28 -3.62
CA SER A 157 15.84 19.19 -3.40
C SER A 157 17.10 18.74 -2.61
N LEU A 158 17.63 17.52 -2.78
CA LEU A 158 19.09 17.34 -2.48
C LEU A 158 20.01 18.00 -3.54
N GLU A 159 19.43 18.55 -4.61
CA GLU A 159 20.15 19.26 -5.68
C GLU A 159 20.07 20.80 -5.59
N GLU A 160 19.22 21.43 -4.77
CA GLU A 160 19.20 22.90 -4.72
C GLU A 160 20.24 23.51 -3.77
N GLU A 161 20.65 22.81 -2.70
CA GLU A 161 21.69 23.31 -1.79
C GLU A 161 23.13 23.16 -2.34
N GLN A 162 23.34 22.45 -3.46
CA GLN A 162 24.64 22.42 -4.15
C GLN A 162 24.76 23.44 -5.30
N TYR A 163 23.69 24.19 -5.61
CA TYR A 163 23.66 25.17 -6.70
C TYR A 163 23.22 26.59 -6.27
N ILE A 164 23.50 26.99 -5.03
CA ILE A 164 23.57 28.41 -4.69
C ILE A 164 25.05 28.84 -4.81
N HIS A 165 25.31 29.59 -5.87
CA HIS A 165 26.58 30.20 -6.26
C HIS A 165 27.26 31.06 -5.17
#